data_AF-A0A8J6HKB9-F1
#
_entry.id   AF-A0A8J6HKB9-F1
#
_cell.length_a   1.000
_cell.length_b   1.000
_cell.length_c   1.000
_cell.angle_alpha   90.00
_cell.angle_beta   90.00
_cell.angle_gamma   90.00
#
_symmetry.space_group_name_H-M   'P 1'
#
loop_
_entity.id
_entity.type
_entity.pdbx_description
1 polymer ?
#
loop_
_entity_poly.entity_id
_entity_poly.type
_entity_poly.pdbx_seq_one_letter_code
_entity_poly.pdbx_strand_id
1 'polypeptide(L)'
;MSNHRYVKSTNPFDDDDDVDDETFLRNSRKPDGPQPSFDDQLQSFQERKRAIEDRTINSTEKSLSILRDSEQIGIATAEELMRQREKLEKTDKQLDEINATLRFSQKHINGIKSVFSSLKNYMSGKNDVNPMASAASKPSNAQQPTNLHQEFQEKLSTYDRFENHPSTRIKNLDYNSAPSQMSGSKDFSAKLDANLQEMCSNISRLKSLATDMSGEIDSQNDLISNITDKAETADMNITKQNKDMVRLLKK
;
A
#
# COMPACT_ATOMS: atom_id res chain seq x y z
N MET A 1 27.56 17.19 74.42
CA MET A 1 26.40 16.29 74.20
C MET A 1 26.15 16.26 72.70
N SER A 2 26.39 15.10 72.09
CA SER A 2 26.54 14.90 70.65
C SER A 2 25.18 14.82 69.94
N ASN A 3 24.97 15.69 68.95
CA ASN A 3 23.85 15.56 68.00
C ASN A 3 24.07 14.32 67.12
N HIS A 4 23.20 13.33 67.21
CA HIS A 4 23.12 12.25 66.24
C HIS A 4 21.91 12.47 65.34
N ARG A 5 22.18 12.72 64.06
CA ARG A 5 21.21 12.67 62.97
C ARG A 5 20.88 11.20 62.73
N TYR A 6 19.67 10.77 63.06
CA TYR A 6 19.16 9.47 62.67
C TYR A 6 18.83 9.49 61.18
N VAL A 7 19.61 8.74 60.40
CA VAL A 7 19.31 8.39 59.01
C VAL A 7 18.24 7.32 59.02
N LYS A 8 17.07 7.65 58.47
CA LYS A 8 15.93 6.73 58.30
C LYS A 8 16.33 5.60 57.35
N SER A 9 16.40 4.37 57.85
CA SER A 9 16.60 3.16 57.04
C SER A 9 15.34 2.88 56.22
N THR A 10 15.52 2.39 54.99
CA THR A 10 14.45 2.07 54.02
C THR A 10 14.09 0.58 54.09
N ASN A 11 14.21 -0.04 55.26
CA ASN A 11 13.98 -1.48 55.45
C ASN A 11 12.71 -1.69 56.29
N PRO A 12 11.60 -2.19 55.70
CA PRO A 12 10.29 -2.22 56.33
C PRO A 12 10.07 -3.40 57.32
N PHE A 13 11.13 -4.08 57.74
CA PHE A 13 11.07 -5.25 58.63
C PHE A 13 12.03 -5.16 59.83
N ASP A 14 12.76 -4.04 59.99
CA ASP A 14 13.71 -3.82 61.09
C ASP A 14 13.14 -2.94 62.21
N ASP A 15 11.82 -2.71 62.23
CA ASP A 15 11.16 -1.91 63.26
C ASP A 15 10.77 -2.78 64.46
N ASP A 16 11.76 -3.27 65.21
CA ASP A 16 11.61 -3.69 66.63
C ASP A 16 11.74 -2.47 67.57
N ASP A 17 11.40 -1.28 67.07
CA ASP A 17 11.21 -0.09 67.90
C ASP A 17 9.74 -0.05 68.30
N ASP A 18 9.48 -0.35 69.57
CA ASP A 18 8.16 -0.25 70.21
C ASP A 18 7.50 1.07 69.79
N VAL A 19 6.47 0.97 68.93
CA VAL A 19 5.71 2.12 68.47
C VAL A 19 5.00 2.68 69.69
N ASP A 20 5.59 3.74 70.28
CA ASP A 20 5.07 4.43 71.46
C ASP A 20 3.57 4.69 71.28
N ASP A 21 2.78 4.32 72.29
CA ASP A 21 1.33 4.30 72.24
C ASP A 21 0.74 5.68 71.92
N GLU A 22 1.46 6.77 72.26
CA GLU A 22 1.14 8.11 71.80
C GLU A 22 1.28 8.31 70.28
N THR A 23 2.29 7.70 69.65
CA THR A 23 2.50 7.76 68.19
C THR A 23 1.42 6.97 67.46
N PHE A 24 1.03 5.82 68.01
CA PHE A 24 -0.06 5.00 67.48
C PHE A 24 -1.44 5.69 67.61
N LEU A 25 -1.72 6.29 68.77
CA LEU A 25 -2.98 7.04 69.02
C LEU A 25 -3.05 8.34 68.21
N ARG A 26 -1.92 9.01 67.97
CA ARG A 26 -1.85 10.22 67.15
C ARG A 26 -2.03 9.93 65.66
N ASN A 27 -1.54 8.80 65.17
CA ASN A 27 -1.79 8.36 63.79
C ASN A 27 -3.22 7.79 63.59
N SER A 28 -3.87 7.37 64.69
CA SER A 28 -5.27 6.92 64.70
C SER A 28 -6.29 8.06 64.78
N ARG A 29 -5.86 9.28 65.15
CA ARG A 29 -6.67 10.49 65.01
C ARG A 29 -6.73 10.91 63.54
N LYS A 30 -7.68 10.33 62.82
CA LYS A 30 -8.11 10.82 61.50
C LYS A 30 -8.35 12.33 61.58
N PRO A 31 -7.77 13.16 60.69
CA PRO A 31 -8.20 14.53 60.56
C PRO A 31 -9.68 14.54 60.12
N ASP A 32 -10.48 15.26 60.88
CA ASP A 32 -11.93 15.40 60.78
C ASP A 32 -12.29 16.28 59.57
N GLY A 33 -11.98 15.78 58.37
CA GLY A 33 -12.49 16.28 57.10
C GLY A 33 -13.57 15.32 56.59
N PRO A 34 -14.60 15.80 55.85
CA PRO A 34 -15.61 14.93 55.30
C PRO A 34 -14.96 13.89 54.40
N GLN A 35 -14.88 12.65 54.89
CA GLN A 35 -14.44 11.51 54.09
C GLN A 35 -15.54 11.29 53.04
N PRO A 36 -15.20 11.18 51.74
CA PRO A 36 -16.20 10.82 50.74
C PRO A 36 -16.86 9.52 51.19
N SER A 37 -18.19 9.49 51.19
CA SER A 37 -18.90 8.29 51.59
C SER A 37 -18.51 7.16 50.62
N PHE A 38 -18.53 5.91 51.10
CA PHE A 38 -18.28 4.75 50.25
C PHE A 38 -19.19 4.75 49.01
N ASP A 39 -20.40 5.28 49.16
CA ASP A 39 -21.37 5.47 48.09
C ASP A 39 -20.92 6.54 47.07
N ASP A 40 -20.39 7.68 47.52
CA ASP A 40 -19.81 8.70 46.63
C ASP A 40 -18.64 8.15 45.82
N GLN A 41 -17.79 7.35 46.47
CA GLN A 41 -16.65 6.73 45.82
C GLN A 41 -17.11 5.70 44.77
N LEU A 42 -18.09 4.86 45.10
CA LEU A 42 -18.68 3.89 44.15
C LEU A 42 -19.33 4.58 42.95
N GLN A 43 -20.05 5.68 43.17
CA GLN A 43 -20.69 6.46 42.11
C GLN A 43 -19.65 7.08 41.18
N SER A 44 -18.58 7.66 41.73
CA SER A 44 -17.47 8.22 40.93
C SER A 44 -16.80 7.17 40.05
N PHE A 45 -16.65 5.92 40.54
CA PHE A 45 -16.11 4.81 39.77
C PHE A 45 -17.05 4.39 38.63
N GLN A 46 -18.36 4.37 38.86
CA GLN A 46 -19.34 4.04 37.83
C GLN A 46 -19.41 5.10 36.72
N GLU A 47 -19.36 6.38 37.07
CA GLU A 47 -19.32 7.48 36.10
C GLU A 47 -18.05 7.43 35.27
N ARG A 48 -16.90 7.22 35.92
CA ARG A 48 -15.62 7.05 35.23
C ARG A 48 -15.64 5.85 34.28
N LYS A 49 -16.25 4.72 34.69
CA LYS A 49 -16.41 3.55 33.83
C LYS A 49 -17.23 3.88 32.58
N ARG A 50 -18.40 4.52 32.71
CA ARG A 50 -19.24 4.91 31.56
C ARG A 50 -18.52 5.89 30.64
N ALA A 51 -17.84 6.88 31.19
CA ALA A 51 -17.07 7.84 30.39
C ALA A 51 -15.95 7.17 29.58
N ILE A 52 -15.32 6.12 30.12
CA ILE A 52 -14.34 5.33 29.37
C ILE A 52 -15.03 4.51 28.28
N GLU A 53 -16.12 3.80 28.62
CA GLU A 53 -16.91 3.01 27.66
C GLU A 53 -17.35 3.87 26.46
N ASP A 54 -17.94 5.05 26.69
CA ASP A 54 -18.39 5.96 25.63
C ASP A 54 -17.24 6.46 24.76
N ARG A 55 -16.11 6.85 25.38
CA ARG A 55 -14.93 7.30 24.63
C ARG A 55 -14.35 6.18 23.78
N THR A 56 -14.33 4.95 24.29
CA THR A 56 -13.83 3.80 23.55
C THR A 56 -14.71 3.51 22.34
N ILE A 57 -16.04 3.48 22.48
CA ILE A 57 -16.94 3.27 21.34
C ILE A 57 -16.76 4.38 20.29
N ASN A 58 -16.83 5.65 20.70
CA ASN A 58 -16.65 6.78 19.80
C ASN A 58 -15.31 6.73 19.06
N SER A 59 -14.24 6.30 19.75
CA SER A 59 -12.92 6.11 19.13
C SER A 59 -12.96 5.02 18.06
N THR A 60 -13.58 3.87 18.34
CA THR A 60 -13.69 2.77 17.36
C THR A 60 -14.56 3.12 16.16
N GLU A 61 -15.66 3.86 16.37
CA GLU A 61 -16.52 4.33 15.29
C GLU A 61 -15.78 5.31 14.36
N LYS A 62 -15.01 6.24 14.94
CA LYS A 62 -14.14 7.13 14.16
C LYS A 62 -13.09 6.35 13.38
N SER A 63 -12.44 5.37 14.01
CA SER A 63 -11.47 4.51 13.33
C SER A 63 -12.10 3.73 12.18
N LEU A 64 -13.32 3.22 12.34
CA LEU A 64 -14.06 2.56 11.26
C LEU A 64 -14.32 3.49 10.07
N SER A 65 -14.74 4.73 10.33
CA SER A 65 -14.91 5.74 9.27
C SER A 65 -13.61 5.95 8.51
N ILE A 66 -12.50 6.19 9.23
CA ILE A 66 -11.19 6.40 8.62
C ILE A 66 -10.75 5.19 7.79
N LEU A 67 -11.00 3.97 8.28
CA LEU A 67 -10.65 2.74 7.55
C LEU A 67 -11.46 2.59 6.27
N ARG A 68 -12.76 2.90 6.29
CA ARG A 68 -13.61 2.88 5.09
C ARG A 68 -13.20 3.94 4.07
N ASP A 69 -12.91 5.15 4.54
CA ASP A 69 -12.41 6.24 3.68
C ASP A 69 -11.05 5.85 3.06
N SER A 70 -10.17 5.24 3.86
CA SER A 70 -8.86 4.75 3.40
C SER A 70 -9.01 3.64 2.36
N GLU A 71 -10.00 2.76 2.52
CA GLU A 71 -10.29 1.68 1.58
C GLU A 71 -10.76 2.24 0.24
N GLN A 72 -11.69 3.20 0.25
CA GLN A 72 -12.17 3.86 -0.96
C GLN A 72 -11.03 4.59 -1.71
N ILE A 73 -10.18 5.32 -0.97
CA ILE A 73 -9.00 5.97 -1.56
C ILE A 73 -8.03 4.94 -2.13
N GLY A 74 -7.82 3.81 -1.41
CA GLY A 74 -6.99 2.71 -1.87
C GLY A 74 -7.48 2.08 -3.17
N ILE A 75 -8.80 1.85 -3.30
CA ILE A 75 -9.42 1.32 -4.52
C ILE A 75 -9.22 2.29 -5.68
N ALA A 76 -9.54 3.58 -5.50
CA ALA A 76 -9.34 4.59 -6.53
C ALA A 76 -7.87 4.71 -6.96
N THR A 77 -6.94 4.54 -6.02
CA THR A 77 -5.50 4.52 -6.31
C THR A 77 -5.11 3.30 -7.13
N ALA A 78 -5.61 2.12 -6.77
CA ALA A 78 -5.38 0.88 -7.52
C ALA A 78 -5.94 0.97 -8.95
N GLU A 79 -7.11 1.58 -9.14
CA GLU A 79 -7.67 1.85 -10.47
C GLU A 79 -6.77 2.77 -11.31
N GLU A 80 -6.23 3.85 -10.72
CA GLU A 80 -5.32 4.73 -11.45
C GLU A 80 -3.99 4.02 -11.76
N LEU A 81 -3.47 3.15 -10.88
CA LEU A 81 -2.30 2.33 -11.19
C LEU A 81 -2.56 1.42 -12.39
N MET A 82 -3.73 0.77 -12.47
CA MET A 82 -4.11 -0.02 -13.65
C MET A 82 -4.16 0.83 -14.93
N ARG A 83 -4.73 2.03 -14.84
CA ARG A 83 -4.78 2.96 -15.98
C ARG A 83 -3.39 3.44 -16.40
N GLN A 84 -2.48 3.64 -15.45
CA GLN A 84 -1.08 3.98 -15.73
C GLN A 84 -0.36 2.82 -16.42
N ARG A 85 -0.59 1.57 -15.99
CA ARG A 85 -0.04 0.38 -16.64
C ARG A 85 -0.42 0.32 -18.11
N GLU A 86 -1.69 0.52 -18.46
CA GLU A 86 -2.14 0.50 -19.86
C GLU A 86 -1.38 1.52 -20.72
N LYS A 87 -1.12 2.72 -20.18
CA LYS A 87 -0.34 3.76 -20.87
C LYS A 87 1.11 3.32 -21.08
N LEU A 88 1.72 2.67 -20.08
CA LEU A 88 3.07 2.12 -20.21
C LEU A 88 3.12 1.01 -21.27
N GLU A 89 2.18 0.07 -21.26
CA GLU A 89 2.11 -1.00 -22.27
C GLU A 89 1.90 -0.46 -23.69
N LYS A 90 1.10 0.59 -23.84
CA LYS A 90 0.95 1.27 -25.13
C LYS A 90 2.27 1.93 -25.57
N THR A 91 2.98 2.57 -24.64
CA THR A 91 4.27 3.19 -24.90
C THR A 91 5.31 2.15 -25.33
N ASP A 92 5.36 1.01 -24.63
CA ASP A 92 6.23 -0.12 -24.95
C ASP A 92 6.00 -0.63 -26.38
N LYS A 93 4.74 -0.87 -26.76
CA LYS A 93 4.36 -1.27 -28.12
C LYS A 93 4.74 -0.24 -29.17
N GLN A 94 4.54 1.05 -28.89
CA GLN A 94 4.93 2.13 -29.80
C GLN A 94 6.45 2.17 -30.01
N LEU A 95 7.24 1.94 -28.96
CA LEU A 95 8.70 1.87 -29.07
C LEU A 95 9.16 0.65 -29.88
N ASP A 96 8.46 -0.49 -29.79
CA ASP A 96 8.74 -1.64 -30.65
C ASP A 96 8.46 -1.32 -32.13
N GLU A 97 7.35 -0.65 -32.42
CA GLU A 97 7.00 -0.21 -33.78
C GLU A 97 8.02 0.80 -34.32
N ILE A 98 8.45 1.77 -33.51
CA ILE A 98 9.50 2.73 -33.86
C ILE A 98 10.79 1.99 -34.18
N ASN A 99 11.25 1.07 -33.30
CA ASN A 99 12.47 0.32 -33.53
C ASN A 99 12.39 -0.57 -34.79
N ALA A 100 11.25 -1.19 -35.06
CA ALA A 100 11.03 -1.95 -36.30
C ALA A 100 11.07 -1.04 -37.54
N THR A 101 10.41 0.12 -37.48
CA THR A 101 10.38 1.12 -38.54
C THR A 101 11.77 1.69 -38.81
N LEU A 102 12.57 1.92 -37.76
CA LEU A 102 13.96 2.36 -37.90
C LEU A 102 14.81 1.28 -38.58
N ARG A 103 14.64 0.00 -38.24
CA ARG A 103 15.36 -1.08 -38.94
C ARG A 103 15.04 -1.12 -40.44
N PHE A 104 13.78 -0.93 -40.79
CA PHE A 104 13.34 -0.85 -42.19
C PHE A 104 13.89 0.42 -42.88
N SER A 105 13.82 1.57 -42.21
CA SER A 105 14.37 2.85 -42.69
C SER A 105 15.87 2.76 -42.96
N GLN A 106 16.64 2.06 -42.11
CA GLN A 106 18.06 1.82 -42.35
C GLN A 106 18.31 1.01 -43.63
N LYS A 107 17.48 -0.02 -43.92
CA LYS A 107 17.59 -0.78 -45.17
C LYS A 107 17.35 0.11 -46.38
N HIS A 108 16.37 1.01 -46.32
CA HIS A 108 16.12 1.99 -47.37
C HIS A 108 17.28 2.97 -47.55
N ILE A 109 17.79 3.55 -46.47
CA ILE A 109 18.96 4.44 -46.51
C ILE A 109 20.16 3.73 -47.14
N ASN A 110 20.40 2.45 -46.80
CA ASN A 110 21.46 1.65 -47.40
C ASN A 110 21.22 1.38 -48.90
N GLY A 111 19.98 1.08 -49.30
CA GLY A 111 19.59 0.94 -50.71
C GLY A 111 19.82 2.23 -51.49
N ILE A 112 19.44 3.38 -50.91
CA ILE A 112 19.66 4.70 -51.49
C ILE A 112 21.16 4.98 -51.65
N LYS A 113 21.97 4.71 -50.62
CA LYS A 113 23.43 4.79 -50.70
C LYS A 113 23.98 3.93 -51.86
N SER A 114 23.46 2.71 -52.05
CA SER A 114 23.91 1.84 -53.15
C SER A 114 23.53 2.36 -54.54
N VAL A 115 22.30 2.85 -54.76
CA VAL A 115 21.90 3.33 -56.09
C VAL A 115 22.65 4.60 -56.49
N PHE A 116 22.90 5.52 -55.55
CA PHE A 116 23.75 6.68 -55.80
C PHE A 116 25.22 6.30 -56.03
N SER A 117 25.72 5.29 -55.30
CA SER A 117 27.08 4.77 -55.53
C SER A 117 27.20 4.12 -56.91
N SER A 118 26.23 3.30 -57.33
CA SER A 118 26.20 2.68 -58.65
C SER A 118 26.04 3.70 -59.76
N LEU A 119 25.21 4.73 -59.58
CA LEU A 119 25.09 5.83 -60.55
C LEU A 119 26.41 6.61 -60.66
N LYS A 120 27.06 6.90 -59.53
CA LYS A 120 28.37 7.55 -59.53
C LYS A 120 29.43 6.66 -60.19
N ASN A 121 29.43 5.36 -59.94
CA ASN A 121 30.43 4.45 -60.52
C ASN A 121 30.20 4.22 -62.03
N TYR A 122 28.94 4.21 -62.46
CA TYR A 122 28.55 4.14 -63.87
C TYR A 122 28.94 5.43 -64.63
N MET A 123 28.69 6.59 -64.04
CA MET A 123 29.09 7.88 -64.63
C MET A 123 30.60 8.15 -64.52
N SER A 124 31.29 7.51 -63.57
CA SER A 124 32.74 7.62 -63.37
C SER A 124 33.54 6.54 -64.12
N GLY A 125 32.90 5.67 -64.90
CA GLY A 125 33.58 4.79 -65.87
C GLY A 125 34.60 3.79 -65.29
N LYS A 126 34.37 3.26 -64.08
CA LYS A 126 35.25 2.24 -63.49
C LYS A 126 34.46 0.98 -63.14
N ASN A 127 34.59 -0.04 -63.99
CA ASN A 127 34.05 -1.37 -63.80
C ASN A 127 34.80 -2.08 -62.67
N ASP A 128 34.08 -2.47 -61.61
CA ASP A 128 34.48 -3.61 -60.78
C ASP A 128 33.22 -4.33 -60.31
N VAL A 129 33.17 -5.63 -60.60
CA VAL A 129 32.03 -6.52 -60.35
C VAL A 129 32.38 -7.39 -59.15
N ASN A 130 31.49 -7.48 -58.15
CA ASN A 130 31.42 -8.69 -57.33
C ASN A 130 30.02 -8.88 -56.70
N PRO A 131 29.47 -10.12 -56.65
CA PRO A 131 28.11 -10.37 -56.17
C PRO A 131 28.03 -11.04 -54.79
N MET A 132 26.81 -10.94 -54.22
CA MET A 132 26.14 -11.92 -53.34
C MET A 132 26.45 -11.94 -51.83
N ALA A 133 25.39 -11.73 -51.02
CA ALA A 133 24.96 -12.66 -49.96
C ALA A 133 23.60 -12.21 -49.36
N SER A 134 22.53 -12.86 -49.81
CA SER A 134 21.24 -12.88 -49.11
C SER A 134 21.27 -13.96 -48.03
N ALA A 135 21.02 -13.60 -46.77
CA ALA A 135 20.73 -14.56 -45.71
C ALA A 135 19.41 -14.15 -45.03
N ALA A 136 18.37 -14.95 -45.29
CA ALA A 136 17.05 -14.84 -44.67
C ALA A 136 17.04 -15.62 -43.34
N SER A 137 16.54 -15.00 -42.27
CA SER A 137 16.23 -15.66 -40.99
C SER A 137 14.72 -15.74 -40.79
N LYS A 138 14.25 -16.94 -40.43
CA LYS A 138 12.87 -17.24 -40.03
C LYS A 138 12.61 -16.80 -38.58
N PRO A 139 11.36 -16.47 -38.20
CA PRO A 139 11.01 -15.97 -36.87
C PRO A 139 10.86 -17.10 -35.84
N SER A 140 11.37 -16.86 -34.64
CA SER A 140 11.19 -17.70 -33.44
C SER A 140 9.87 -17.34 -32.75
N ASN A 141 9.14 -18.39 -32.37
CA ASN A 141 7.87 -18.32 -31.65
C ASN A 141 8.10 -17.80 -30.22
N ALA A 142 7.53 -16.65 -29.87
CA ALA A 142 7.49 -16.15 -28.50
C ALA A 142 6.15 -16.53 -27.87
N GLN A 143 6.20 -17.42 -26.88
CA GLN A 143 5.07 -17.74 -26.01
C GLN A 143 4.78 -16.52 -25.13
N GLN A 144 3.51 -16.10 -25.14
CA GLN A 144 3.01 -15.04 -24.28
C GLN A 144 2.98 -15.50 -22.82
N PRO A 145 3.48 -14.69 -21.88
CA PRO A 145 2.95 -14.68 -20.53
C PRO A 145 1.88 -13.57 -20.45
N THR A 146 0.76 -13.84 -19.80
CA THR A 146 0.09 -12.97 -18.80
C THR A 146 -1.38 -13.36 -18.65
N ASN A 147 -1.67 -14.26 -17.70
CA ASN A 147 -3.02 -14.43 -17.14
C ASN A 147 -3.23 -13.61 -15.84
N LEU A 148 -2.26 -12.79 -15.43
CA LEU A 148 -2.33 -12.05 -14.16
C LEU A 148 -3.34 -10.88 -14.18
N HIS A 149 -3.58 -10.25 -15.33
CA HIS A 149 -4.55 -9.14 -15.42
C HIS A 149 -5.99 -9.62 -15.16
N GLN A 150 -6.33 -10.81 -15.67
CA GLN A 150 -7.66 -11.37 -15.53
C GLN A 150 -7.95 -11.78 -14.08
N GLU A 151 -6.94 -12.32 -13.39
CA GLU A 151 -7.06 -12.68 -11.97
C GLU A 151 -7.26 -11.46 -11.08
N PHE A 152 -6.55 -10.35 -11.35
CA PHE A 152 -6.69 -9.12 -10.57
C PHE A 152 -8.06 -8.45 -10.77
N GLN A 153 -8.56 -8.42 -12.01
CA GLN A 153 -9.88 -7.86 -12.32
C GLN A 153 -11.03 -8.66 -11.66
N GLU A 154 -10.89 -9.98 -11.57
CA GLU A 154 -11.85 -10.85 -10.90
C GLU A 154 -11.85 -10.61 -9.37
N LYS A 155 -10.69 -10.37 -8.75
CA LYS A 155 -10.57 -10.02 -7.33
C LYS A 155 -11.21 -8.66 -7.01
N LEU A 156 -11.04 -7.66 -7.87
CA LEU A 156 -11.68 -6.34 -7.72
C LEU A 156 -13.21 -6.43 -7.67
N SER A 157 -13.81 -7.23 -8.55
CA SER A 157 -15.27 -7.44 -8.57
C SER A 157 -15.82 -8.13 -7.31
N THR A 158 -14.95 -8.79 -6.54
CA THR A 158 -15.33 -9.47 -5.29
C THR A 158 -15.52 -8.47 -4.14
N TYR A 159 -14.84 -7.32 -4.19
CA TYR A 159 -14.94 -6.28 -3.17
C TYR A 159 -16.25 -5.47 -3.25
N ASP A 160 -16.86 -5.36 -4.44
CA ASP A 160 -18.15 -4.67 -4.65
C ASP A 160 -19.35 -5.40 -4.01
N ARG A 161 -19.19 -6.66 -3.58
CA ARG A 161 -20.29 -7.51 -3.11
C ARG A 161 -20.57 -7.34 -1.60
N PHE A 162 -20.59 -6.10 -1.12
CA PHE A 162 -20.82 -5.78 0.29
C PHE A 162 -22.31 -5.90 0.71
N GLU A 163 -23.26 -5.89 -0.24
CA GLU A 163 -24.69 -5.93 0.11
C GLU A 163 -25.22 -7.30 0.59
N ASN A 164 -24.47 -8.40 0.41
CA ASN A 164 -25.01 -9.76 0.62
C ASN A 164 -24.20 -10.68 1.56
N HIS A 165 -23.30 -10.15 2.40
CA HIS A 165 -22.44 -10.98 3.25
C HIS A 165 -23.19 -11.63 4.44
N PRO A 166 -23.00 -12.93 4.74
CA PRO A 166 -23.73 -13.65 5.81
C PRO A 166 -23.61 -13.03 7.21
N SER A 167 -22.58 -12.23 7.48
CA SER A 167 -22.39 -11.51 8.75
C SER A 167 -23.47 -10.45 9.04
N THR A 168 -24.13 -9.90 8.02
CA THR A 168 -25.23 -8.94 8.21
C THR A 168 -26.56 -9.62 8.52
N ARG A 169 -26.71 -10.91 8.18
CA ARG A 169 -27.93 -11.70 8.42
C ARG A 169 -28.00 -12.30 9.83
N ILE A 170 -26.86 -12.46 10.51
CA ILE A 170 -26.78 -13.08 11.84
C ILE A 170 -27.35 -12.16 12.95
N LYS A 171 -27.62 -10.88 12.68
CA LYS A 171 -28.09 -9.92 13.71
C LYS A 171 -29.60 -9.94 13.96
N ASN A 172 -30.37 -10.85 13.36
CA ASN A 172 -31.83 -10.91 13.50
C ASN A 172 -32.36 -12.13 14.29
N LEU A 173 -31.54 -12.72 15.17
CA LEU A 173 -31.97 -13.84 16.03
C LEU A 173 -32.10 -13.41 17.50
N ASP A 174 -33.35 -13.06 17.84
CA ASP A 174 -34.06 -13.32 19.10
C ASP A 174 -33.32 -13.08 20.45
N TYR A 175 -33.71 -12.00 21.14
CA TYR A 175 -33.38 -11.76 22.56
C TYR A 175 -34.66 -11.40 23.33
N ASN A 176 -35.51 -12.40 23.58
CA ASN A 176 -36.54 -12.35 24.60
C ASN A 176 -36.13 -13.22 25.79
N SER A 177 -35.50 -12.64 26.83
CA SER A 177 -35.80 -12.93 28.25
C SER A 177 -34.86 -12.23 29.26
N ALA A 178 -35.52 -11.58 30.24
CA ALA A 178 -35.09 -11.13 31.56
C ALA A 178 -34.36 -9.76 31.74
N PRO A 179 -34.90 -8.85 32.58
CA PRO A 179 -34.26 -7.61 32.96
C PRO A 179 -33.33 -7.83 34.16
N SER A 180 -32.02 -7.60 33.98
CA SER A 180 -31.08 -7.48 35.09
C SER A 180 -30.26 -6.21 34.91
N GLN A 181 -30.28 -5.36 35.94
CA GLN A 181 -29.78 -3.97 35.96
C GLN A 181 -28.24 -3.82 35.90
N MET A 182 -27.54 -4.74 35.23
CA MET A 182 -26.12 -4.65 34.88
C MET A 182 -25.89 -4.59 33.35
N SER A 183 -26.95 -4.27 32.60
CA SER A 183 -27.01 -4.33 31.12
C SER A 183 -25.96 -3.50 30.37
N GLY A 184 -25.59 -2.31 30.89
CA GLY A 184 -24.76 -1.37 30.13
C GLY A 184 -23.39 -1.90 29.69
N SER A 185 -22.74 -2.73 30.51
CA SER A 185 -21.39 -3.23 30.20
C SER A 185 -21.39 -4.39 29.20
N LYS A 186 -22.46 -5.20 29.15
CA LYS A 186 -22.62 -6.25 28.13
C LYS A 186 -22.93 -5.64 26.77
N ASP A 187 -23.80 -4.64 26.73
CA ASP A 187 -24.14 -3.91 25.51
C ASP A 187 -22.92 -3.14 24.95
N PHE A 188 -22.14 -2.52 25.83
CA PHE A 188 -20.85 -1.92 25.48
C PHE A 188 -19.88 -2.95 24.89
N SER A 189 -19.65 -4.05 25.59
CA SER A 189 -18.71 -5.09 25.17
C SER A 189 -19.09 -5.69 23.81
N ALA A 190 -20.37 -5.94 23.56
CA ALA A 190 -20.86 -6.47 22.29
C ALA A 190 -20.69 -5.46 21.13
N LYS A 191 -20.95 -4.16 21.37
CA LYS A 191 -20.72 -3.11 20.37
C LYS A 191 -19.23 -2.93 20.07
N LEU A 192 -18.40 -2.93 21.11
CA LEU A 192 -16.96 -2.81 20.97
C LEU A 192 -16.39 -3.97 20.14
N ASP A 193 -16.77 -5.21 20.48
CA ASP A 193 -16.31 -6.41 19.78
C ASP A 193 -16.75 -6.41 18.30
N ALA A 194 -17.99 -6.02 18.02
CA ALA A 194 -18.48 -5.87 16.65
C ALA A 194 -17.67 -4.82 15.86
N ASN A 195 -17.39 -3.65 16.47
CA ASN A 195 -16.59 -2.62 15.83
C ASN A 195 -15.16 -3.09 15.57
N LEU A 196 -14.53 -3.76 16.55
CA LEU A 196 -13.17 -4.29 16.41
C LEU A 196 -13.10 -5.37 15.33
N GLN A 197 -14.09 -6.25 15.24
CA GLN A 197 -14.15 -7.26 14.20
C GLN A 197 -14.26 -6.64 12.81
N GLU A 198 -15.09 -5.61 12.65
CA GLU A 198 -15.18 -4.87 11.39
C GLU A 198 -13.84 -4.17 11.07
N MET A 199 -13.21 -3.52 12.05
CA MET A 199 -11.90 -2.89 11.87
C MET A 199 -10.85 -3.90 11.40
N CYS A 200 -10.80 -5.09 12.00
CA CYS A 200 -9.90 -6.18 11.59
C CYS A 200 -10.15 -6.61 10.14
N SER A 201 -11.41 -6.69 9.73
CA SER A 201 -11.78 -7.02 8.35
C SER A 201 -11.31 -5.93 7.38
N ASN A 202 -11.57 -4.65 7.69
CA ASN A 202 -11.18 -3.52 6.86
C ASN A 202 -9.66 -3.43 6.73
N ILE A 203 -8.92 -3.62 7.84
CA ILE A 203 -7.44 -3.65 7.83
C ILE A 203 -6.92 -4.80 6.97
N SER A 204 -7.55 -5.97 7.02
CA SER A 204 -7.15 -7.11 6.18
C SER A 204 -7.35 -6.82 4.69
N ARG A 205 -8.45 -6.17 4.32
CA ARG A 205 -8.69 -5.74 2.93
C ARG A 205 -7.71 -4.66 2.48
N LEU A 206 -7.48 -3.65 3.31
CA LEU A 206 -6.45 -2.63 3.08
C LEU A 206 -5.05 -3.24 2.90
N LYS A 207 -4.71 -4.27 3.68
CA LYS A 207 -3.45 -4.99 3.51
C LYS A 207 -3.39 -5.73 2.17
N SER A 208 -4.47 -6.36 1.74
CA SER A 208 -4.53 -6.99 0.41
C SER A 208 -4.30 -5.95 -0.68
N LEU A 209 -5.08 -4.86 -0.67
CA LEU A 209 -4.93 -3.75 -1.61
C LEU A 209 -3.50 -3.20 -1.63
N ALA A 210 -2.90 -2.98 -0.46
CA ALA A 210 -1.52 -2.49 -0.37
C ALA A 210 -0.51 -3.48 -0.96
N THR A 211 -0.72 -4.79 -0.76
CA THR A 211 0.15 -5.84 -1.31
C THR A 211 0.02 -5.90 -2.83
N ASP A 212 -1.22 -5.86 -3.34
CA ASP A 212 -1.50 -5.90 -4.76
C ASP A 212 -0.96 -4.65 -5.47
N MET A 213 -1.18 -3.46 -4.90
CA MET A 213 -0.60 -2.21 -5.40
C MET A 213 0.93 -2.22 -5.38
N SER A 214 1.55 -2.79 -4.33
CA SER A 214 3.01 -2.94 -4.29
C SER A 214 3.52 -3.82 -5.42
N GLY A 215 2.89 -4.97 -5.65
CA GLY A 215 3.25 -5.87 -6.75
C GLY A 215 3.03 -5.23 -8.13
N GLU A 216 1.96 -4.45 -8.29
CA GLU A 216 1.72 -3.70 -9.52
C GLU A 216 2.79 -2.62 -9.74
N ILE A 217 3.19 -1.87 -8.71
CA ILE A 217 4.26 -0.87 -8.80
C ILE A 217 5.58 -1.54 -9.21
N ASP A 218 5.94 -2.67 -8.59
CA ASP A 218 7.15 -3.42 -8.95
C ASP A 218 7.10 -3.88 -10.42
N SER A 219 5.96 -4.41 -10.88
CA SER A 219 5.78 -4.79 -12.28
C SER A 219 5.85 -3.60 -13.24
N GLN A 220 5.32 -2.44 -12.86
CA GLN A 220 5.43 -1.22 -13.66
C GLN A 220 6.87 -0.69 -13.71
N ASN A 221 7.64 -0.80 -12.63
CA ASN A 221 9.06 -0.43 -12.62
C ASN A 221 9.87 -1.26 -13.63
N ASP A 222 9.62 -2.57 -13.69
CA ASP A 222 10.24 -3.45 -14.69
C ASP A 222 9.86 -3.04 -16.12
N LEU A 223 8.58 -2.72 -16.34
CA LEU A 223 8.09 -2.25 -17.64
C LEU A 223 8.75 -0.91 -18.04
N ILE A 224 8.91 0.02 -17.10
CA ILE A 224 9.59 1.30 -17.33
C ILE A 224 11.06 1.08 -17.70
N SER A 225 11.76 0.13 -17.07
CA SER A 225 13.14 -0.20 -17.45
C SER A 225 13.22 -0.68 -18.90
N ASN A 226 12.32 -1.59 -19.31
CA ASN A 226 12.26 -2.08 -20.69
C ASN A 226 11.95 -0.95 -21.70
N ILE A 227 10.99 -0.08 -21.37
CA ILE A 227 10.65 1.11 -22.16
C ILE A 227 11.87 2.02 -22.29
N THR A 228 12.62 2.22 -21.22
CA THR A 228 13.83 3.07 -21.21
C THR A 228 14.88 2.51 -22.16
N ASP A 229 15.19 1.22 -22.08
CA ASP A 229 16.17 0.57 -22.97
C ASP A 229 15.76 0.64 -24.45
N LYS A 230 14.47 0.43 -24.73
CA LYS A 230 13.91 0.54 -26.09
C LYS A 230 13.95 1.98 -26.60
N ALA A 231 13.70 2.96 -25.74
CA ALA A 231 13.75 4.37 -26.07
C ALA A 231 15.18 4.84 -26.37
N GLU A 232 16.16 4.45 -25.57
CA GLU A 232 17.58 4.73 -25.83
C GLU A 232 18.03 4.13 -27.16
N THR A 233 17.65 2.87 -27.43
CA THR A 233 17.95 2.21 -28.71
C THR A 233 17.33 2.95 -29.89
N ALA A 234 16.08 3.39 -29.76
CA ALA A 234 15.39 4.17 -30.79
C ALA A 234 16.10 5.50 -31.04
N ASP A 235 16.48 6.23 -29.98
CA ASP A 235 17.17 7.53 -30.08
C ASP A 235 18.53 7.39 -30.78
N MET A 236 19.33 6.40 -30.39
CA MET A 236 20.62 6.11 -31.04
C MET A 236 20.45 5.83 -32.54
N ASN A 237 19.45 5.03 -32.91
CA ASN A 237 19.15 4.67 -34.29
C ASN A 237 18.66 5.88 -35.09
N ILE A 238 17.75 6.69 -34.53
CA ILE A 238 17.26 7.93 -35.16
C ILE A 238 18.43 8.88 -35.41
N THR A 239 19.28 9.11 -34.41
CA THR A 239 20.44 10.01 -34.53
C THR A 239 21.41 9.53 -35.61
N LYS A 240 21.66 8.22 -35.69
CA LYS A 240 22.51 7.63 -36.73
C LYS A 240 21.90 7.80 -38.13
N GLN A 241 20.61 7.51 -38.27
CA GLN A 241 19.90 7.61 -39.55
C GLN A 241 19.79 9.05 -40.04
N ASN A 242 19.55 10.00 -39.13
CA ASN A 242 19.52 11.42 -39.46
C ASN A 242 20.89 11.88 -40.00
N LYS A 243 21.99 11.52 -39.34
CA LYS A 243 23.35 11.79 -39.84
C LYS A 243 23.61 11.19 -41.23
N ASP A 244 23.15 9.96 -41.46
CA ASP A 244 23.27 9.29 -42.76
C ASP A 244 22.47 9.99 -43.86
N MET A 245 21.24 10.40 -43.57
CA MET A 245 20.36 11.10 -44.49
C MET A 245 20.93 12.48 -44.85
N VAL A 246 21.41 13.25 -43.87
CA VAL A 246 22.06 14.55 -44.11
C VAL A 246 23.31 14.39 -45.00
N ARG A 247 24.09 13.33 -44.84
CA ARG A 247 25.25 13.05 -45.70
C ARG A 247 24.84 12.71 -47.14
N LEU A 248 23.69 12.05 -47.33
CA LEU A 248 23.14 11.77 -48.65
C LEU A 248 22.67 13.05 -49.36
N LEU A 249 22.06 13.98 -48.63
CA LEU A 249 21.54 15.24 -49.19
C LEU A 249 22.61 16.29 -49.49
N LYS A 250 23.76 16.23 -48.84
CA LYS A 250 24.88 17.20 -49.03
C LYS A 250 25.79 16.87 -50.22
N LYS A 251 25.47 15.88 -51.06
CA LYS A 251 26.21 15.50 -52.27
C LYS A 251 25.32 15.60 -53.49
#